data_AF-A0A9X1D5D4-F1
#
_entry.id   AF-A0A9X1D5D4-F1
#
_cell.length_a   1.000
_cell.length_b   1.000
_cell.length_c   1.000
_cell.angle_alpha   90.00
_cell.angle_beta   90.00
_cell.angle_gamma   90.00
#
_symmetry.space_group_name_H-M   'P 1'
#
loop_
_entity.id
_entity.type
_entity.pdbx_description
1 polymer ?
#
loop_
_entity_poly.entity_id
_entity_poly.type
_entity_poly.pdbx_seq_one_letter_code
_entity_poly.pdbx_strand_id
1 'polypeptide(L)'
;MEATISQQRGDATLEQRIDKMHSRDRAGLVVFVAVLWCTMLFALFNIWSYISVPAIRVILSIACGLVLAFNTAAIVAMLRHYVEDKHFIYGLDIKHLDEMRRRRG
;
A
#
# COMPACT_ATOMS: atom_id res chain seq x y z
N MET A 1 -37.63 11.39 -11.17
CA MET A 1 -36.23 11.43 -11.67
C MET A 1 -35.26 12.08 -10.68
N GLU A 2 -35.70 12.83 -9.65
CA GLU A 2 -34.77 13.41 -8.66
C GLU A 2 -34.19 12.41 -7.66
N ALA A 3 -34.94 11.36 -7.27
CA ALA A 3 -34.50 10.38 -6.28
C ALA A 3 -33.32 9.49 -6.74
N THR A 4 -33.18 9.26 -8.05
CA THR A 4 -32.06 8.49 -8.61
C THR A 4 -30.77 9.31 -8.63
N ILE A 5 -30.87 10.62 -8.82
CA ILE A 5 -29.70 11.52 -8.88
C ILE A 5 -29.09 11.72 -7.49
N SER A 6 -29.92 11.84 -6.45
CA SER A 6 -29.45 11.97 -5.06
C SER A 6 -28.82 10.68 -4.53
N GLN A 7 -29.35 9.52 -4.92
CA GLN A 7 -28.79 8.22 -4.55
C GLN A 7 -27.45 7.97 -5.25
N GLN A 8 -27.36 8.26 -6.55
CA GLN A 8 -26.13 8.13 -7.34
C GLN A 8 -25.03 9.10 -6.89
N ARG A 9 -25.41 10.29 -6.39
CA ARG A 9 -24.47 11.26 -5.79
C ARG A 9 -23.94 10.77 -4.45
N GLY A 10 -24.77 10.12 -3.64
CA GLY A 10 -24.39 9.51 -2.35
C GLY A 10 -23.39 8.38 -2.51
N ASP A 11 -23.65 7.47 -3.46
CA ASP A 11 -22.80 6.32 -3.76
C ASP A 11 -21.43 6.78 -4.31
N ALA A 12 -21.40 7.79 -5.19
CA ALA A 12 -20.15 8.39 -5.68
C ALA A 12 -19.32 9.07 -4.58
N THR A 13 -19.96 9.69 -3.57
CA THR A 13 -19.23 10.26 -2.41
C THR A 13 -18.66 9.20 -1.47
N LEU A 14 -19.28 8.02 -1.36
CA LEU A 14 -18.79 6.94 -0.50
C LEU A 14 -17.56 6.26 -1.14
N GLU A 15 -17.66 5.94 -2.42
CA GLU A 15 -16.57 5.42 -3.27
C GLU A 15 -15.35 6.37 -3.23
N GLN A 16 -15.57 7.68 -3.39
CA GLN A 16 -14.51 8.69 -3.30
C GLN A 16 -13.81 8.72 -1.93
N ARG A 17 -14.53 8.49 -0.83
CA ARG A 17 -13.94 8.48 0.52
C ARG A 17 -13.13 7.21 0.76
N ILE A 18 -13.61 6.07 0.28
CA ILE A 18 -12.92 4.78 0.34
C ILE A 18 -11.62 4.85 -0.46
N ASP A 19 -11.65 5.37 -1.68
CA ASP A 19 -10.45 5.51 -2.50
C ASP A 19 -9.45 6.55 -1.93
N LYS A 20 -9.95 7.58 -1.26
CA LYS A 20 -9.10 8.57 -0.56
C LYS A 20 -8.40 7.98 0.68
N MET A 21 -9.07 7.08 1.42
CA MET A 21 -8.45 6.37 2.53
C MET A 21 -7.45 5.32 2.02
N HIS A 22 -7.84 4.56 0.99
CA HIS A 22 -7.00 3.53 0.37
C HIS A 22 -5.73 4.09 -0.31
N SER A 23 -5.82 5.26 -0.95
CA SER A 23 -4.66 5.93 -1.54
C SER A 23 -3.70 6.49 -0.48
N ARG A 24 -4.21 6.93 0.68
CA ARG A 24 -3.37 7.38 1.81
C ARG A 24 -2.60 6.25 2.44
N ASP A 25 -3.22 5.09 2.66
CA ASP A 25 -2.54 3.94 3.27
C ASP A 25 -1.45 3.41 2.32
N ARG A 26 -1.76 3.35 1.02
CA ARG A 26 -0.77 3.06 -0.03
C ARG A 26 0.37 4.07 -0.05
N ALA A 27 0.08 5.36 0.06
CA ALA A 27 1.10 6.40 0.11
C ALA A 27 1.98 6.26 1.37
N GLY A 28 1.39 5.94 2.52
CA GLY A 28 2.12 5.68 3.76
C GLY A 28 3.11 4.52 3.63
N LEU A 29 2.68 3.41 3.03
CA LEU A 29 3.53 2.25 2.76
C LEU A 29 4.68 2.59 1.79
N VAL A 30 4.42 3.36 0.74
CA VAL A 30 5.46 3.81 -0.20
C VAL A 30 6.45 4.76 0.47
N VAL A 31 5.97 5.71 1.27
CA VAL A 31 6.83 6.64 2.04
C VAL A 31 7.69 5.86 3.03
N PHE A 32 7.13 4.85 3.70
CA PHE A 32 7.88 3.99 4.61
C PHE A 32 9.03 3.27 3.91
N VAL A 33 8.78 2.65 2.74
CA VAL A 33 9.84 2.04 1.92
C VAL A 33 10.87 3.07 1.50
N ALA A 34 10.45 4.25 1.04
CA ALA A 34 11.36 5.31 0.61
C ALA A 34 12.30 5.76 1.75
N VAL A 35 11.75 5.96 2.96
CA VAL A 35 12.55 6.30 4.15
C VAL A 35 13.54 5.19 4.51
N LEU A 36 13.12 3.92 4.41
CA LEU A 36 14.01 2.78 4.63
C LEU A 36 15.17 2.76 3.64
N TRP A 37 14.89 2.98 2.35
CA TRP A 37 15.90 3.09 1.29
C TRP A 37 16.89 4.22 1.58
N CYS A 38 16.39 5.42 1.85
CA CYS A 38 17.23 6.57 2.18
C CYS A 38 18.12 6.29 3.39
N THR A 39 17.55 5.73 4.45
CA THR A 39 18.28 5.43 5.69
C THR A 39 19.38 4.40 5.48
N MET A 40 19.07 3.29 4.80
CA MET A 40 20.01 2.20 4.59
C MET A 40 21.15 2.60 3.65
N LEU A 41 20.83 3.28 2.53
CA LEU A 41 21.85 3.77 1.60
C LEU A 41 22.72 4.82 2.27
N PHE A 42 22.12 5.77 3.00
CA PHE A 42 22.86 6.76 3.77
C PHE A 42 23.81 6.08 4.76
N ALA A 43 23.34 5.11 5.54
CA ALA A 43 24.18 4.36 6.47
C ALA A 43 25.36 3.68 5.74
N LEU A 44 25.10 3.00 4.61
CA LEU A 44 26.13 2.34 3.80
C LEU A 44 27.17 3.32 3.27
N PHE A 45 26.75 4.49 2.78
CA PHE A 45 27.66 5.55 2.34
C PHE A 45 28.49 6.13 3.47
N ASN A 46 27.89 6.34 4.66
CA ASN A 46 28.60 6.87 5.82
C ASN A 46 29.72 5.94 6.27
N ILE A 47 29.46 4.62 6.32
CA ILE A 47 30.46 3.64 6.78
C ILE A 47 31.47 3.26 5.70
N TRP A 48 31.24 3.62 4.44
CA TRP A 48 32.03 3.17 3.29
C TRP A 48 33.53 3.47 3.41
N SER A 49 33.86 4.67 3.89
CA SER A 49 35.25 5.12 4.07
C SER A 49 35.95 4.47 5.27
N TYR A 50 35.19 4.03 6.27
CA TYR A 50 35.72 3.39 7.48
C TYR A 50 36.07 1.92 7.28
N ILE A 51 35.47 1.25 6.29
CA ILE A 51 35.73 -0.16 6.00
C ILE A 51 36.98 -0.26 5.13
N SER A 52 38.09 -0.73 5.70
CA SER A 52 39.35 -0.95 4.97
C SER A 52 39.41 -2.29 4.23
N VAL A 53 38.59 -3.27 4.64
CA VAL A 53 38.59 -4.64 4.08
C VAL A 53 37.59 -4.76 2.91
N PRO A 54 38.04 -5.03 1.67
CA PRO A 54 37.16 -5.10 0.50
C PRO A 54 36.04 -6.15 0.62
N ALA A 55 36.33 -7.31 1.20
CA ALA A 55 35.35 -8.38 1.40
C ALA A 55 34.16 -7.92 2.26
N ILE A 56 34.43 -7.14 3.32
CA ILE A 56 33.38 -6.61 4.20
C ILE A 56 32.48 -5.62 3.44
N ARG A 57 33.05 -4.78 2.56
CA ARG A 57 32.25 -3.87 1.72
C ARG A 57 31.28 -4.63 0.82
N VAL A 58 31.73 -5.72 0.20
CA VAL A 58 30.89 -6.55 -0.67
C VAL A 58 29.75 -7.19 0.14
N ILE A 59 30.08 -7.80 1.29
CA ILE A 59 29.09 -8.44 2.16
C ILE A 59 28.02 -7.45 2.61
N LEU A 60 28.43 -6.27 3.10
CA LEU A 60 27.50 -5.24 3.55
C LEU A 60 26.64 -4.68 2.42
N SER A 61 27.21 -4.52 1.22
CA SER A 61 26.46 -4.06 0.06
C SER A 61 25.39 -5.07 -0.35
N ILE A 62 25.72 -6.37 -0.38
CA ILE A 62 24.78 -7.44 -0.69
C ILE A 62 23.70 -7.53 0.40
N ALA A 63 24.09 -7.51 1.67
CA ALA A 63 23.14 -7.57 2.79
C ALA A 63 22.18 -6.37 2.78
N CYS A 64 22.69 -5.15 2.56
CA CYS A 64 21.89 -3.93 2.37
C CYS A 64 20.91 -4.11 1.21
N GLY A 65 21.39 -4.58 0.05
CA GLY A 65 20.57 -4.84 -1.12
C GLY A 65 19.45 -5.85 -0.86
N LEU A 66 19.74 -6.95 -0.16
CA LEU A 66 18.75 -7.98 0.19
C LEU A 66 17.68 -7.43 1.14
N VAL A 67 18.07 -6.66 2.16
CA VAL A 67 17.11 -6.04 3.08
C VAL A 67 16.17 -5.11 2.32
N LEU A 68 16.70 -4.25 1.46
CA LEU A 68 15.90 -3.33 0.66
C LEU A 68 14.98 -4.06 -0.32
N ALA A 69 15.51 -5.05 -1.03
CA ALA A 69 14.76 -5.82 -2.02
C ALA A 69 13.61 -6.61 -1.37
N PHE A 70 13.89 -7.37 -0.31
CA PHE A 70 12.87 -8.18 0.35
C PHE A 70 11.81 -7.34 1.06
N ASN A 71 12.19 -6.23 1.70
CA ASN A 71 11.21 -5.37 2.35
C ASN A 71 10.29 -4.69 1.32
N THR A 72 10.88 -4.23 0.19
CA THR A 72 10.11 -3.67 -0.93
C THR A 72 9.19 -4.73 -1.55
N ALA A 73 9.68 -5.95 -1.78
CA ALA A 73 8.90 -7.05 -2.33
C ALA A 73 7.74 -7.47 -1.40
N ALA A 74 7.97 -7.52 -0.09
CA ALA A 74 6.93 -7.82 0.89
C ALA A 74 5.82 -6.77 0.87
N ILE A 75 6.17 -5.48 0.82
CA ILE A 75 5.19 -4.39 0.73
C ILE A 75 4.46 -4.42 -0.62
N VAL A 76 5.15 -4.68 -1.73
CA VAL A 76 4.52 -4.86 -3.04
C VAL A 76 3.55 -6.05 -3.04
N ALA A 77 3.92 -7.17 -2.41
CA ALA A 77 3.05 -8.32 -2.25
C ALA A 77 1.83 -8.00 -1.39
N MET A 78 2.02 -7.26 -0.28
CA MET A 78 0.93 -6.77 0.55
C MET A 78 -0.02 -5.87 -0.24
N LEU A 79 0.50 -4.94 -1.04
CA LEU A 79 -0.30 -4.09 -1.94
C LEU A 79 -1.04 -4.91 -3.00
N ARG A 80 -0.37 -5.88 -3.63
CA ARG A 80 -0.96 -6.71 -4.68
C ARG A 80 -2.08 -7.58 -4.14
N HIS A 81 -1.86 -8.20 -2.99
CA HIS A 81 -2.86 -8.99 -2.29
C HIS A 81 -4.05 -8.12 -1.84
N TYR A 82 -3.81 -6.87 -1.41
CA TYR A 82 -4.87 -5.90 -1.11
C TYR A 82 -5.77 -5.59 -2.32
N VAL A 83 -5.19 -5.55 -3.54
CA VAL A 83 -5.95 -5.32 -4.78
C VAL A 83 -6.74 -6.56 -5.19
N GLU A 84 -6.16 -7.76 -5.00
CA GLU A 84 -6.84 -9.04 -5.26
C GLU A 84 -7.99 -9.30 -4.26
N ASP A 85 -7.83 -8.96 -2.98
CA ASP A 85 -8.85 -9.16 -1.94
C ASP A 85 -9.97 -8.10 -1.96
N LYS A 86 -9.76 -6.93 -2.58
CA LYS A 86 -10.79 -5.87 -2.72
C LYS A 86 -12.02 -6.38 -3.48
N HIS A 87 -11.84 -7.30 -4.43
CA HIS A 87 -12.94 -7.87 -5.21
C HIS A 87 -13.85 -8.81 -4.39
N PHE A 88 -13.34 -9.43 -3.32
CA PHE A 88 -14.14 -10.34 -2.49
C PHE A 88 -14.89 -9.61 -1.37
N ILE A 89 -14.24 -8.63 -0.71
CA ILE A 89 -14.83 -7.90 0.42
C ILE A 89 -15.90 -6.90 -0.05
N TYR A 90 -15.65 -6.12 -1.10
CA TYR A 90 -16.61 -5.10 -1.57
C TYR A 90 -17.81 -5.69 -2.33
N GLY A 91 -17.65 -6.86 -2.96
CA GLY A 91 -18.76 -7.57 -3.61
C GLY A 91 -19.83 -8.04 -2.61
N LEU A 92 -19.42 -8.40 -1.40
CA LEU A 92 -20.31 -8.84 -0.32
C LEU A 92 -21.00 -7.67 0.39
N ASP A 93 -20.31 -6.55 0.57
CA ASP A 93 -20.87 -5.37 1.25
C ASP A 93 -21.94 -4.65 0.37
N ILE A 94 -21.72 -4.58 -0.95
CA ILE A 94 -22.73 -4.07 -1.90
C ILE A 94 -23.97 -4.95 -1.91
N LYS A 95 -23.80 -6.28 -1.83
CA LYS A 95 -24.91 -7.25 -1.83
C LYS A 95 -25.76 -7.16 -0.55
N HIS A 96 -25.14 -6.96 0.61
CA HIS A 96 -25.85 -6.76 1.88
C HIS A 96 -26.57 -5.41 1.95
N LEU A 97 -25.98 -4.35 1.39
CA LEU A 97 -26.64 -3.04 1.26
C LEU A 97 -27.85 -3.11 0.31
N ASP A 98 -27.76 -3.85 -0.79
CA ASP A 98 -28.87 -4.09 -1.71
C ASP A 98 -29.99 -4.92 -1.06
N GLU A 99 -29.66 -5.93 -0.27
CA GLU A 99 -30.65 -6.72 0.48
C GLU A 99 -31.38 -5.89 1.55
N MET A 100 -30.67 -4.99 2.24
CA MET A 100 -31.29 -4.08 3.20
C MET A 100 -32.19 -3.04 2.52
N ARG A 101 -31.83 -2.59 1.31
CA ARG A 101 -32.65 -1.67 0.51
C ARG A 101 -33.89 -2.38 -0.06
N ARG A 102 -33.79 -3.65 -0.45
CA ARG A 102 -34.94 -4.49 -0.88
C ARG A 102 -35.92 -4.86 0.24
N ARG A 103 -35.47 -4.86 1.50
CA ARG A 103 -36.33 -5.13 2.68
C ARG A 103 -37.02 -3.87 3.23
N ARG A 104 -36.62 -2.68 2.78
CA ARG A 104 -37.20 -1.39 3.20
C ARG A 104 -38.18 -0.79 2.18
N GLY A 105 -38.34 -1.42 1.02
CA GLY A 105 -39.48 -1.22 0.12
C GLY A 105 -40.49 -2.33 0.32
#